data_AF-A0A660CIB0-F1
#
_entry.id   AF-A0A660CIB0-F1
#
_cell.length_a   1.000
_cell.length_b   1.000
_cell.length_c   1.000
_cell.angle_alpha   90.00
_cell.angle_beta   90.00
_cell.angle_gamma   90.00
#
_symmetry.space_group_name_H-M   'P 1'
#
loop_
_entity.id
_entity.type
_entity.pdbx_description
1 polymer ?
#
loop_
_entity_poly.entity_id
_entity_poly.type
_entity_poly.pdbx_seq_one_letter_code
_entity_poly.pdbx_strand_id
1 'polypeptide(L)'
;MTPTLAVVTATVVGLMVGVELAVAVVVNPVLLRLPPDAALAARADSGRLLGRTMPFWYVGALLSTAALCVATWGSTSSVVAAAAVVLLAASVVMSVTLLVPINNRSRTWTAENYPPDWREQHRRWDRLHHVRVAVLTAAFVLVVVAATGR
;
A
#
# COMPACT_ATOMS: atom_id res chain seq x y z
N MET A 1 -13.79 -24.99 4.23
CA MET A 1 -12.80 -24.36 3.33
C MET A 1 -12.65 -22.85 3.57
N THR A 2 -13.69 -22.18 4.06
CA THR A 2 -13.69 -20.78 4.49
C THR A 2 -12.66 -20.37 5.56
N PRO A 3 -12.38 -21.13 6.64
CA PRO A 3 -11.48 -20.65 7.70
C PRO A 3 -10.02 -20.55 7.25
N THR A 4 -9.53 -21.51 6.46
CA THR A 4 -8.17 -21.43 5.89
C THR A 4 -8.04 -20.24 4.95
N LEU A 5 -9.01 -20.02 4.06
CA LEU A 5 -9.03 -18.87 3.16
C LEU A 5 -9.05 -17.55 3.93
N ALA A 6 -9.86 -17.46 4.98
CA ALA A 6 -9.94 -16.27 5.85
C ALA A 6 -8.59 -15.98 6.53
N VAL A 7 -7.93 -16.99 7.09
CA VAL A 7 -6.60 -16.85 7.72
C VAL A 7 -5.54 -16.42 6.71
N VAL A 8 -5.51 -17.06 5.53
CA VAL A 8 -4.56 -16.71 4.46
C VAL A 8 -4.80 -15.28 3.99
N THR A 9 -6.05 -14.90 3.74
CA THR A 9 -6.43 -13.54 3.29
C THR A 9 -6.00 -12.50 4.32
N ALA A 10 -6.35 -12.68 5.60
CA ALA A 10 -5.97 -11.77 6.66
C ALA A 10 -4.44 -11.67 6.81
N THR A 11 -3.72 -12.77 6.68
CA THR A 11 -2.26 -12.79 6.76
C THR A 11 -1.62 -12.02 5.61
N VAL A 12 -2.03 -12.30 4.36
CA VAL A 12 -1.50 -11.63 3.16
C VAL A 12 -1.78 -10.14 3.19
N VAL A 13 -3.03 -9.75 3.47
CA VAL A 13 -3.43 -8.34 3.55
C VAL A 13 -2.71 -7.66 4.71
N GLY A 14 -2.68 -8.29 5.89
CA GLY A 14 -2.04 -7.74 7.08
C GLY A 14 -0.53 -7.48 6.91
N LEU A 15 0.20 -8.43 6.30
CA LEU A 15 1.62 -8.25 5.99
C LEU A 15 1.83 -7.11 4.99
N MET A 16 1.02 -7.04 3.93
CA MET A 16 1.08 -5.95 2.96
C MET A 16 0.85 -4.59 3.64
N VAL A 17 -0.20 -4.46 4.47
CA VAL A 17 -0.50 -3.22 5.20
C VAL A 17 0.63 -2.88 6.18
N GLY A 18 1.20 -3.88 6.85
CA GLY A 18 2.33 -3.71 7.76
C GLY A 18 3.55 -3.09 7.08
N VAL A 19 3.90 -3.55 5.87
CA VAL A 19 5.01 -2.95 5.11
C VAL A 19 4.69 -1.50 4.73
N GLU A 20 3.48 -1.22 4.25
CA GLU A 20 3.07 0.13 3.84
C GLU A 20 3.04 1.11 5.02
N LEU A 21 2.60 0.63 6.19
CA LEU A 21 2.64 1.39 7.45
C LEU A 21 4.07 1.67 7.88
N ALA A 22 4.96 0.66 7.86
CA ALA A 22 6.37 0.81 8.20
C ALA A 22 7.05 1.85 7.30
N VAL A 23 6.71 1.85 6.00
CA VAL A 23 7.20 2.88 5.07
C VAL A 23 6.73 4.27 5.50
N ALA A 24 5.45 4.44 5.82
CA ALA A 24 4.89 5.73 6.21
C ALA A 24 5.47 6.29 7.52
N VAL A 25 5.58 5.46 8.55
CA VAL A 25 5.87 5.93 9.92
C VAL A 25 7.34 5.78 10.34
N VAL A 26 8.12 4.93 9.66
CA VAL A 26 9.54 4.71 9.99
C VAL A 26 10.43 5.15 8.84
N VAL A 27 10.25 4.58 7.65
CA VAL A 27 11.19 4.78 6.53
C VAL A 27 11.16 6.23 6.06
N ASN A 28 9.99 6.78 5.73
CA ASN A 28 9.89 8.14 5.21
C ASN A 28 10.47 9.19 6.18
N PRO A 29 10.15 9.17 7.49
CA PRO A 29 10.77 10.08 8.46
C PRO A 29 12.29 9.95 8.53
N VAL A 30 12.84 8.74 8.46
CA VAL A 30 14.30 8.53 8.41
C VAL A 30 14.88 9.18 7.16
N LEU A 31 14.30 8.92 5.98
CA LEU A 31 14.77 9.45 4.71
C LEU A 31 14.67 10.98 4.60
N LEU A 32 13.72 11.62 5.29
CA LEU A 32 13.59 13.09 5.31
C LEU A 32 14.70 13.78 6.12
N ARG A 33 15.36 13.05 7.02
CA ARG A 33 16.44 13.58 7.88
C ARG A 33 17.83 13.42 7.26
N LEU A 34 17.94 12.64 6.19
CA LEU A 34 19.21 12.41 5.51
C LEU A 34 19.65 13.64 4.70
N PRO A 35 20.97 13.80 4.48
CA PRO A 35 21.50 14.69 3.45
C PRO A 35 20.88 14.41 2.07
N PRO A 36 20.79 15.42 1.17
CA PRO A 36 20.05 15.29 -0.10
C PRO A 36 20.49 14.10 -0.96
N ASP A 37 21.79 13.89 -1.12
CA ASP A 37 22.41 12.80 -1.86
C ASP A 37 21.97 11.43 -1.33
N ALA A 38 22.09 11.20 -0.02
CA ALA A 38 21.68 9.96 0.63
C ALA A 38 20.16 9.75 0.56
N ALA A 39 19.37 10.82 0.73
CA ALA A 39 17.92 10.76 0.66
C ALA A 39 17.41 10.39 -0.74
N LEU A 40 18.00 10.98 -1.79
CA LEU A 40 17.66 10.73 -3.19
C LEU A 40 18.04 9.31 -3.60
N ALA A 41 19.27 8.89 -3.28
CA ALA A 41 19.74 7.54 -3.60
C ALA A 41 18.87 6.47 -2.91
N ALA A 42 18.62 6.63 -1.60
CA ALA A 42 17.82 5.67 -0.84
C ALA A 42 16.36 5.60 -1.32
N ARG A 43 15.73 6.74 -1.66
CA ARG A 43 14.37 6.74 -2.22
C ARG A 43 14.30 6.11 -3.61
N ALA A 44 15.28 6.39 -4.47
CA ALA A 44 15.32 5.82 -5.82
C ALA A 44 15.49 4.30 -5.79
N ASP A 45 16.36 3.78 -4.92
CA ASP A 45 16.56 2.35 -4.75
C ASP A 45 15.34 1.66 -4.10
N SER A 46 14.85 2.22 -2.98
CA SER A 46 13.66 1.71 -2.30
C SER A 46 12.44 1.68 -3.23
N GLY A 47 12.25 2.74 -4.05
CA GLY A 47 11.17 2.80 -5.04
C GLY A 47 11.32 1.81 -6.19
N ARG A 48 12.54 1.37 -6.54
CA ARG A 48 12.77 0.28 -7.49
C ARG A 48 12.39 -1.07 -6.91
N LEU A 49 12.86 -1.37 -5.69
CA LEU A 49 12.55 -2.62 -5.02
C LEU A 49 11.05 -2.74 -4.73
N LEU A 50 10.45 -1.74 -4.10
CA LEU A 50 9.02 -1.72 -3.78
C LEU A 50 8.16 -1.76 -5.04
N GLY A 51 8.52 -1.00 -6.09
CA GLY A 51 7.78 -1.01 -7.35
C GLY A 51 7.80 -2.37 -8.06
N ARG A 52 8.82 -3.20 -7.83
CA ARG A 52 8.89 -4.57 -8.36
C ARG A 52 8.11 -5.57 -7.51
N THR A 53 8.17 -5.43 -6.19
CA THR A 53 7.62 -6.43 -5.26
C THR A 53 6.15 -6.17 -4.90
N MET A 54 5.75 -4.91 -4.73
CA MET A 54 4.41 -4.55 -4.26
C MET A 54 3.26 -5.00 -5.18
N PRO A 55 3.35 -4.94 -6.51
CA PRO A 55 2.24 -5.39 -7.37
C PRO A 55 1.77 -6.81 -7.07
N PHE A 56 2.69 -7.74 -6.77
CA PHE A 56 2.36 -9.12 -6.40
C PHE A 56 1.58 -9.18 -5.08
N TRP A 57 1.97 -8.39 -4.08
CA TRP A 57 1.27 -8.31 -2.81
C TRP A 57 -0.14 -7.73 -2.97
N TYR A 58 -0.30 -6.65 -3.73
CA TYR A 58 -1.62 -6.05 -3.98
C TYR A 58 -2.55 -6.98 -4.77
N VAL A 59 -2.03 -7.66 -5.80
CA VAL A 59 -2.81 -8.66 -6.56
C VAL A 59 -3.21 -9.82 -5.66
N GLY A 60 -2.27 -10.35 -4.85
CA GLY A 60 -2.57 -11.41 -3.88
C GLY A 60 -3.63 -11.00 -2.86
N ALA A 61 -3.51 -9.80 -2.30
CA ALA A 61 -4.49 -9.23 -1.37
C ALA A 61 -5.88 -9.06 -2.02
N LEU A 62 -5.95 -8.52 -3.23
CA LEU A 62 -7.22 -8.33 -3.96
C LEU A 62 -7.88 -9.67 -4.31
N LEU A 63 -7.13 -10.61 -4.89
CA LEU A 63 -7.67 -11.89 -5.30
C LEU A 63 -8.13 -12.73 -4.11
N SER A 64 -7.34 -12.79 -3.03
CA SER A 64 -7.73 -13.51 -1.82
C SER A 64 -8.95 -12.89 -1.14
N THR A 65 -9.04 -11.56 -1.09
CA THR A 65 -10.22 -10.86 -0.52
C THR A 65 -11.46 -11.04 -1.39
N ALA A 66 -11.32 -11.01 -2.72
CA ALA A 66 -12.41 -11.31 -3.64
C ALA A 66 -12.87 -12.77 -3.51
N ALA A 67 -11.94 -13.72 -3.38
CA ALA A 67 -12.27 -15.11 -3.12
C ALA A 67 -13.02 -15.28 -1.79
N LEU A 68 -12.62 -14.55 -0.73
CA LEU A 68 -13.33 -14.54 0.55
C LEU A 68 -14.76 -14.00 0.40
N CYS A 69 -14.95 -12.93 -0.38
CA CYS A 69 -16.26 -12.37 -0.70
C CYS A 69 -17.17 -13.38 -1.40
N VAL A 70 -16.65 -14.10 -2.40
CA VAL A 70 -17.40 -15.15 -3.12
C VAL A 70 -17.68 -16.36 -2.22
N ALA A 71 -16.70 -16.78 -1.41
CA ALA A 71 -16.85 -17.93 -0.52
C ALA A 71 -17.85 -17.72 0.62
N THR A 72 -18.15 -16.46 0.95
CA THR A 72 -19.11 -16.07 2.00
C THR A 72 -20.43 -15.54 1.42
N TRP A 73 -20.68 -15.73 0.12
CA TRP A 73 -21.82 -15.15 -0.59
C TRP A 73 -23.16 -15.40 0.10
N GLY A 74 -24.01 -14.38 0.17
CA GLY A 74 -25.31 -14.44 0.83
C GLY A 74 -25.27 -14.19 2.35
N SER A 75 -24.08 -13.94 2.93
CA SER A 75 -23.90 -13.55 4.33
C SER A 75 -23.54 -12.07 4.47
N THR A 76 -23.68 -11.52 5.68
CA THR A 76 -23.15 -10.19 6.04
C THR A 76 -21.65 -10.10 5.78
N SER A 77 -20.89 -11.18 6.01
CA SER A 77 -19.44 -11.23 5.75
C SER A 77 -19.09 -10.97 4.29
N SER A 78 -19.95 -11.36 3.34
CA SER A 78 -19.72 -11.05 1.92
C SER A 78 -19.81 -9.55 1.61
N VAL A 79 -20.75 -8.83 2.23
CA VAL A 79 -20.90 -7.37 2.06
C VAL A 79 -19.68 -6.64 2.62
N VAL A 80 -19.20 -7.07 3.79
CA VAL A 80 -17.99 -6.51 4.42
C VAL A 80 -16.74 -6.80 3.58
N ALA A 81 -16.60 -8.02 3.07
CA ALA A 81 -15.49 -8.40 2.18
C ALA A 81 -15.53 -7.61 0.85
N ALA A 82 -16.72 -7.39 0.27
CA ALA A 82 -16.87 -6.56 -0.93
C ALA A 82 -16.41 -5.12 -0.70
N ALA A 83 -16.78 -4.51 0.44
CA ALA A 83 -16.30 -3.19 0.81
C ALA A 83 -14.77 -3.15 0.96
N ALA A 84 -14.16 -4.21 1.52
CA ALA A 84 -12.71 -4.33 1.58
C ALA A 84 -12.05 -4.39 0.19
N VAL A 85 -12.64 -5.15 -0.75
CA VAL A 85 -12.18 -5.20 -2.15
C VAL A 85 -12.20 -3.81 -2.78
N VAL A 86 -13.28 -3.05 -2.58
CA VAL A 86 -13.40 -1.68 -3.11
C VAL A 86 -12.31 -0.77 -2.55
N LEU A 87 -12.03 -0.83 -1.25
CA LEU A 87 -10.97 -0.02 -0.65
C LEU A 87 -9.56 -0.41 -1.12
N LEU A 88 -9.29 -1.71 -1.28
CA LEU A 88 -8.03 -2.19 -1.86
C LEU A 88 -7.86 -1.70 -3.31
N ALA A 89 -8.92 -1.79 -4.12
CA ALA A 89 -8.91 -1.30 -5.50
C ALA A 89 -8.71 0.22 -5.55
N ALA A 90 -9.40 0.97 -4.69
CA ALA A 90 -9.24 2.42 -4.56
C ALA A 90 -7.79 2.79 -4.18
N SER A 91 -7.16 2.04 -3.26
CA SER A 91 -5.75 2.23 -2.91
C SER A 91 -4.81 1.99 -4.10
N VAL A 92 -5.06 0.96 -4.92
CA VAL A 92 -4.31 0.74 -6.16
C VAL A 92 -4.47 1.93 -7.12
N VAL A 93 -5.70 2.41 -7.31
CA VAL A 93 -5.98 3.59 -8.15
C VAL A 93 -5.24 4.82 -7.63
N MET A 94 -5.30 5.11 -6.33
CA MET A 94 -4.54 6.19 -5.70
C MET A 94 -3.04 6.05 -5.96
N SER A 95 -2.50 4.84 -5.85
CA SER A 95 -1.09 4.57 -6.11
C SER A 95 -0.70 4.94 -7.54
N VAL A 96 -1.37 4.35 -8.54
CA VAL A 96 -0.99 4.51 -9.95
C VAL A 96 -1.24 5.92 -10.48
N THR A 97 -2.25 6.63 -9.96
CA THR A 97 -2.62 7.98 -10.42
C THR A 97 -1.91 9.10 -9.68
N LEU A 98 -1.56 8.91 -8.40
CA LEU A 98 -1.03 9.98 -7.56
C LEU A 98 0.42 9.74 -7.12
N LEU A 99 0.76 8.53 -6.68
CA LEU A 99 2.07 8.24 -6.07
C LEU A 99 3.12 7.79 -7.10
N VAL A 100 2.76 6.89 -8.01
CA VAL A 100 3.64 6.39 -9.07
C VAL A 100 4.17 7.50 -9.97
N PRO A 101 3.40 8.51 -10.38
CA PRO A 101 3.93 9.61 -11.20
C PRO A 101 5.03 10.40 -10.49
N ILE A 102 4.92 10.61 -9.17
CA ILE A 102 5.99 11.25 -8.39
C ILE A 102 7.23 10.35 -8.36
N ASN A 103 7.05 9.06 -8.05
CA ASN A 103 8.15 8.09 -8.03
C ASN A 103 8.89 7.99 -9.38
N ASN A 104 8.16 8.05 -10.49
CA ASN A 104 8.75 8.00 -11.84
C ASN A 104 9.62 9.24 -12.12
N ARG A 105 9.22 10.43 -11.64
CA ARG A 105 10.09 11.62 -11.67
C ARG A 105 11.30 11.43 -10.76
N SER A 106 11.09 10.97 -9.52
CA SER A 106 12.17 10.80 -8.55
C SER A 106 13.23 9.79 -8.96
N ARG A 107 12.88 8.81 -9.81
CA ARG A 107 13.82 7.83 -10.36
C ARG A 107 14.91 8.44 -11.25
N THR A 108 14.69 9.62 -11.81
CA THR A 108 15.67 10.29 -12.69
C THR A 108 16.58 11.26 -11.96
N TRP A 109 16.39 11.45 -10.65
CA TRP A 109 17.16 12.42 -9.86
C TRP A 109 18.49 11.81 -9.38
N THR A 110 19.57 12.58 -9.47
CA THR A 110 20.90 12.26 -8.93
C THR A 110 21.32 13.31 -7.90
N ALA A 111 22.48 13.15 -7.25
CA ALA A 111 22.99 14.17 -6.31
C ALA A 111 23.37 15.49 -7.02
N GLU A 112 23.70 15.42 -8.30
CA GLU A 112 24.10 16.56 -9.13
C GLU A 112 22.92 17.15 -9.89
N ASN A 113 21.84 16.38 -10.11
CA ASN A 113 20.71 16.79 -10.93
C ASN A 113 19.36 16.39 -10.30
N TYR A 114 18.72 17.34 -9.64
CA TYR A 114 17.38 17.21 -9.07
C TYR A 114 16.67 18.57 -9.10
N PRO A 115 15.33 18.60 -9.17
CA PRO A 115 14.60 19.86 -9.24
C PRO A 115 14.62 20.58 -7.87
N PRO A 116 14.57 21.92 -7.83
CA PRO A 116 14.68 22.68 -6.58
C PRO A 116 13.56 22.37 -5.58
N ASP A 117 12.40 21.92 -6.07
CA ASP A 117 11.22 21.55 -5.28
C ASP A 117 11.18 20.06 -4.86
N TRP A 118 12.27 19.29 -5.04
CA TRP A 118 12.30 17.84 -4.77
C TRP A 118 11.79 17.46 -3.37
N ARG A 119 12.07 18.29 -2.35
CA ARG A 119 11.59 18.06 -0.97
C ARG A 119 10.08 18.23 -0.87
N GLU A 120 9.51 19.20 -1.58
CA GLU A 120 8.07 19.43 -1.60
C GLU A 120 7.36 18.26 -2.29
N GLN A 121 7.90 17.77 -3.41
CA GLN A 121 7.37 16.59 -4.10
C GLN A 121 7.40 15.34 -3.20
N HIS A 122 8.50 15.08 -2.47
CA HIS A 122 8.55 13.98 -1.51
C HIS A 122 7.57 14.17 -0.35
N ARG A 123 7.45 15.36 0.24
CA ARG A 123 6.46 15.62 1.30
C ARG A 123 5.02 15.44 0.79
N ARG A 124 4.74 15.81 -0.46
CA ARG A 124 3.44 15.56 -1.09
C ARG A 124 3.19 14.06 -1.24
N TRP A 125 4.19 13.32 -1.70
CA TRP A 125 4.11 11.86 -1.76
C TRP A 125 3.86 11.24 -0.38
N ASP A 126 4.61 11.67 0.65
CA ASP A 126 4.46 11.18 2.02
C ASP A 126 3.04 11.43 2.56
N ARG A 127 2.45 12.61 2.32
CA ARG A 127 1.06 12.91 2.71
C ARG A 127 0.05 12.01 2.00
N LEU A 128 0.18 11.86 0.69
CA LEU A 128 -0.69 10.98 -0.10
C LEU A 128 -0.55 9.52 0.35
N HIS A 129 0.67 9.11 0.70
CA HIS A 129 0.96 7.77 1.21
C HIS A 129 0.29 7.53 2.56
N HIS A 130 0.32 8.49 3.49
CA HIS A 130 -0.41 8.38 4.76
C HIS A 130 -1.91 8.17 4.56
N VAL A 131 -2.53 8.94 3.65
CA VAL A 131 -3.95 8.75 3.31
C VAL A 131 -4.18 7.35 2.74
N ARG A 132 -3.30 6.88 1.84
CA ARG A 132 -3.39 5.53 1.29
C ARG A 132 -3.26 4.46 2.36
N VAL A 133 -2.35 4.62 3.32
CA VAL A 133 -2.19 3.69 4.46
C VAL A 133 -3.46 3.66 5.30
N ALA A 134 -4.11 4.79 5.57
CA ALA A 134 -5.39 4.79 6.30
C ALA A 134 -6.48 4.00 5.57
N VAL A 135 -6.59 4.15 4.24
CA VAL A 135 -7.51 3.37 3.40
C VAL A 135 -7.20 1.87 3.46
N LEU A 136 -5.91 1.51 3.39
CA LEU A 136 -5.45 0.13 3.47
C LEU A 136 -5.70 -0.50 4.85
N THR A 137 -5.47 0.25 5.93
CA THR A 137 -5.78 -0.18 7.29
C THR A 137 -7.27 -0.40 7.47
N ALA A 138 -8.12 0.50 6.95
CA ALA A 138 -9.56 0.30 6.96
C ALA A 138 -9.96 -0.96 6.18
N ALA A 139 -9.40 -1.19 4.99
CA ALA A 139 -9.62 -2.40 4.21
C ALA A 139 -9.22 -3.66 4.99
N PHE A 140 -8.07 -3.64 5.66
CA PHE A 140 -7.61 -4.76 6.48
C PHE A 140 -8.53 -5.04 7.67
N VAL A 141 -9.02 -4.01 8.35
CA VAL A 141 -10.02 -4.18 9.42
C VAL A 141 -11.27 -4.86 8.88
N LEU A 142 -11.78 -4.45 7.72
CA LEU A 142 -12.92 -5.09 7.07
C LEU A 142 -12.64 -6.55 6.71
N VAL A 143 -11.43 -6.88 6.22
CA VAL A 143 -11.02 -8.28 6.00
C VAL A 143 -11.08 -9.09 7.29
N VAL A 144 -10.55 -8.57 8.40
CA VAL A 144 -10.58 -9.27 9.71
C VAL A 144 -12.01 -9.43 10.23
N VAL A 145 -12.87 -8.43 10.05
CA VAL A 145 -14.29 -8.52 10.41
C VAL A 145 -15.00 -9.58 9.56
N ALA A 146 -14.81 -9.58 8.24
CA ALA A 146 -15.39 -10.59 7.36
C ALA A 146 -14.86 -12.00 7.65
N ALA A 147 -13.60 -12.12 8.07
CA ALA A 147 -12.96 -13.38 8.44
C ALA A 147 -13.49 -13.98 9.77
N THR A 148 -14.06 -13.15 10.64
CA THR A 148 -14.56 -13.54 11.96
C THR A 148 -16.08 -13.50 12.09
N GLY A 149 -16.77 -12.83 11.15
CA GLY A 149 -18.22 -12.83 11.04
C GLY A 149 -18.76 -14.19 10.60
N ARG A 150 -19.71 -14.72 11.37
CA ARG A 150 -20.42 -15.98 11.08
C ARG A 150 -21.45 -15.80 9.97
#